data_AF-A0A9W8LV94-F1
#
_entry.id   AF-A0A9W8LV94-F1
#
_cell.length_a   1.000
_cell.length_b   1.000
_cell.length_c   1.000
_cell.angle_alpha   90.00
_cell.angle_beta   90.00
_cell.angle_gamma   90.00
#
_symmetry.space_group_name_H-M   'P 1'
#
loop_
_entity.id
_entity.type
_entity.pdbx_description
1 polymer ?
#
loop_
_entity_poly.entity_id
_entity_poly.type
_entity_poly.pdbx_seq_one_letter_code
_entity_poly.pdbx_strand_id
1 'polypeptide(L)'
;MATESKGRRREPEVVVFDQPGANIQKQQGTSKFAYKAFMSSKISKINAKPPKPKTEEELKEDEQNKQHDLELKSLLEGKVMIEKLHESQLSGKDRHKHNTEKLARLGMKVKSKGRIPTDIYYASQRNRNTRAKKAIQDAKDRGVLNDSVKREIEVSHFGKASGSKRKPRLTDRGPNAGPGKFKDGVLHISKGHIDRVNGSSSATSRVNKQRNGTKSKKHRR
;
A
#
# COMPACT_ATOMS: atom_id res chain seq x y z
N MET A 1 -92.56 61.61 -24.25
CA MET A 1 -91.88 61.95 -22.98
C MET A 1 -92.36 60.92 -21.96
N ALA A 2 -91.57 60.24 -21.14
CA ALA A 2 -90.16 60.36 -20.76
C ALA A 2 -89.58 58.96 -20.51
N THR A 3 -88.25 58.88 -20.52
CA THR A 3 -87.38 57.71 -20.41
C THR A 3 -87.14 57.28 -18.96
N GLU A 4 -87.30 56.00 -18.64
CA GLU A 4 -86.76 55.41 -17.39
C GLU A 4 -85.30 54.95 -17.61
N SER A 5 -84.36 55.58 -16.92
CA SER A 5 -82.97 55.14 -16.85
C SER A 5 -82.78 54.15 -15.70
N LYS A 6 -82.61 52.85 -16.00
CA LYS A 6 -82.19 51.84 -15.02
C LYS A 6 -80.67 51.87 -14.82
N GLY A 7 -80.26 52.01 -13.55
CA GLY A 7 -78.87 52.02 -13.10
C GLY A 7 -78.14 50.69 -13.32
N ARG A 8 -76.85 50.79 -13.61
CA ARG A 8 -75.93 49.67 -13.85
C ARG A 8 -75.53 49.01 -12.53
N ARG A 9 -75.69 47.68 -12.43
CA ARG A 9 -75.03 46.85 -11.40
C ARG A 9 -73.75 46.26 -11.99
N ARG A 10 -72.69 46.20 -11.18
CA ARG A 10 -71.37 45.63 -11.54
C ARG A 10 -71.49 44.11 -11.64
N GLU A 11 -71.00 43.54 -12.73
CA GLU A 11 -70.94 42.09 -12.93
C GLU A 11 -69.70 41.48 -12.24
N PRO A 12 -69.76 40.21 -11.79
CA PRO A 12 -68.64 39.53 -11.14
C PRO A 12 -67.57 39.07 -12.13
N GLU A 13 -66.30 39.18 -11.72
CA GLU A 13 -65.16 38.63 -12.45
C GLU A 13 -65.15 37.10 -12.31
N VAL A 14 -65.42 36.40 -13.41
CA VAL A 14 -65.39 34.94 -13.47
C VAL A 14 -64.05 34.51 -14.07
N VAL A 15 -63.18 33.95 -13.23
CA VAL A 15 -61.97 33.25 -13.70
C VAL A 15 -62.38 31.84 -14.11
N VAL A 16 -62.50 31.62 -15.41
CA VAL A 16 -62.70 30.29 -15.99
C VAL A 16 -61.34 29.65 -16.21
N PHE A 17 -61.09 28.54 -15.53
CA PHE A 17 -59.92 27.70 -15.81
C PHE A 17 -60.20 26.89 -17.08
N ASP A 18 -59.86 27.47 -18.22
CA ASP A 18 -59.86 26.76 -19.49
C ASP A 18 -58.71 25.76 -19.51
N GLN A 19 -58.97 24.54 -19.01
CA GLN A 19 -58.53 23.24 -19.57
C GLN A 19 -58.65 22.10 -18.54
N PRO A 20 -59.61 21.17 -18.68
CA PRO A 20 -59.48 19.84 -18.09
C PRO A 20 -58.56 19.01 -19.01
N GLY A 21 -57.25 18.99 -18.71
CA GLY A 21 -56.34 17.97 -19.25
C GLY A 21 -55.34 18.40 -20.32
N ALA A 22 -55.08 19.69 -20.49
CA ALA A 22 -53.94 20.10 -21.31
C ALA A 22 -52.68 20.14 -20.44
N ASN A 23 -51.71 19.30 -20.80
CA ASN A 23 -50.35 19.37 -20.30
C ASN A 23 -50.16 19.11 -18.80
N ILE A 24 -50.61 17.94 -18.32
CA ILE A 24 -49.62 17.09 -17.63
C ILE A 24 -48.65 16.69 -18.73
N GLN A 25 -47.77 17.61 -19.10
CA GLN A 25 -46.56 17.26 -19.80
C GLN A 25 -46.04 16.05 -19.06
N LYS A 26 -45.70 15.01 -19.80
CA LYS A 26 -44.73 14.01 -19.35
C LYS A 26 -43.41 14.76 -19.10
N GLN A 27 -43.40 15.71 -18.16
CA GLN A 27 -42.25 16.32 -17.53
C GLN A 27 -41.68 15.20 -16.70
N GLN A 28 -41.00 14.31 -17.42
CA GLN A 28 -40.08 13.34 -16.91
C GLN A 28 -40.78 12.27 -16.07
N GLY A 29 -40.77 11.02 -16.55
CA GLY A 29 -40.90 9.90 -15.64
C GLY A 29 -39.95 10.17 -14.48
N THR A 30 -40.50 10.37 -13.29
CA THR A 30 -39.78 10.87 -12.12
C THR A 30 -38.49 10.06 -12.02
N SER A 31 -37.34 10.70 -12.29
CA SER A 31 -36.08 9.95 -12.34
C SER A 31 -35.95 9.20 -11.01
N LYS A 32 -35.42 7.98 -11.01
CA LYS A 32 -35.27 7.18 -9.77
C LYS A 32 -34.55 8.00 -8.68
N PHE A 33 -33.72 8.95 -9.10
CA PHE A 33 -33.12 9.98 -8.27
C PHE A 33 -34.14 10.99 -7.70
N ALA A 34 -34.96 11.65 -8.53
CA ALA A 34 -36.00 12.59 -8.10
C ALA A 34 -37.00 11.95 -7.13
N TYR A 35 -37.43 10.72 -7.42
CA TYR A 35 -38.32 9.96 -6.53
C TYR A 35 -37.65 9.68 -5.17
N LYS A 36 -36.38 9.23 -5.17
CA LYS A 36 -35.63 8.98 -3.92
C LYS A 36 -35.27 10.26 -3.16
N ALA A 37 -35.07 11.37 -3.85
CA ALA A 37 -34.82 12.67 -3.24
C ALA A 37 -36.07 13.19 -2.53
N PHE A 38 -37.22 13.13 -3.22
CA PHE A 38 -38.52 13.53 -2.70
C PHE A 38 -39.00 12.65 -1.55
N MET A 39 -38.82 11.33 -1.63
CA MET A 39 -39.17 10.38 -0.57
C MET A 39 -38.19 10.36 0.60
N SER A 40 -37.07 11.09 0.52
CA SER A 40 -36.12 11.14 1.62
C SER A 40 -36.51 12.22 2.63
N SER A 41 -36.30 11.94 3.92
CA SER A 41 -36.55 12.89 5.02
C SER A 41 -35.64 14.13 5.01
N LYS A 42 -34.70 14.24 4.05
CA LYS A 42 -33.73 15.34 3.97
C LYS A 42 -34.12 16.29 2.84
N ILE A 43 -34.70 17.43 3.21
CA ILE A 43 -35.17 18.49 2.31
C ILE A 43 -34.05 19.00 1.38
N SER A 44 -32.80 18.98 1.86
CA SER A 44 -31.61 19.33 1.06
C SER A 44 -31.39 18.48 -0.19
N LYS A 45 -32.03 17.30 -0.29
CA LYS A 45 -31.92 16.42 -1.47
C LYS A 45 -32.86 16.79 -2.61
N ILE A 46 -33.92 17.55 -2.34
CA ILE A 46 -34.93 17.93 -3.35
C ILE A 46 -34.31 18.83 -4.43
N ASN A 47 -33.37 19.70 -4.05
CA ASN A 47 -32.66 20.61 -4.95
C ASN A 47 -31.26 20.09 -5.36
N ALA A 48 -30.90 18.85 -4.99
CA ALA A 48 -29.60 18.30 -5.32
C ALA A 48 -29.55 17.94 -6.81
N LYS A 49 -28.48 18.37 -7.51
CA LYS A 49 -28.27 17.98 -8.90
C LYS A 49 -28.08 16.45 -8.98
N PRO A 50 -28.70 15.77 -9.97
CA PRO A 50 -28.52 14.34 -10.14
C PRO A 50 -27.03 14.02 -10.36
N PRO A 51 -26.54 12.87 -9.84
CA PRO A 51 -25.19 12.44 -10.13
C PRO A 51 -25.03 12.33 -11.66
N LYS A 52 -23.89 12.81 -12.17
CA LYS A 52 -23.59 12.71 -13.60
C LYS A 52 -23.66 11.23 -14.00
N PRO A 53 -24.24 10.89 -15.17
CA PRO A 53 -24.15 9.54 -15.69
C PRO A 53 -22.67 9.18 -15.79
N LYS A 54 -22.32 7.95 -15.40
CA LYS A 54 -20.96 7.45 -15.55
C LYS A 54 -20.53 7.63 -17.00
N THR A 55 -19.34 8.18 -17.21
CA THR A 55 -18.77 8.29 -18.56
C THR A 55 -18.53 6.90 -19.13
N GLU A 56 -18.55 6.76 -20.46
CA GLU A 56 -18.28 5.47 -21.11
C GLU A 56 -16.92 4.86 -20.71
N GLU A 57 -15.97 5.73 -20.34
CA GLU A 57 -14.67 5.35 -19.79
C GLU A 57 -14.79 4.71 -18.39
N GLU A 58 -15.59 5.30 -17.48
CA GLU A 58 -15.85 4.71 -16.15
C GLU A 58 -16.60 3.37 -16.24
N LEU A 59 -17.46 3.19 -17.25
CA LEU A 59 -18.13 1.92 -17.50
C LEU A 59 -17.15 0.84 -18.01
N LYS A 60 -16.23 1.21 -18.91
CA LYS A 60 -15.17 0.32 -19.38
C LYS A 60 -14.18 -0.05 -18.27
N GLU A 61 -13.83 0.90 -17.40
CA GLU A 61 -13.02 0.63 -16.21
C GLU A 61 -13.74 -0.31 -15.23
N ASP A 62 -15.03 -0.10 -14.98
CA ASP A 62 -15.83 -0.99 -14.13
C ASP A 62 -15.90 -2.43 -14.71
N GLU A 63 -15.98 -2.57 -16.02
CA GLU A 63 -15.93 -3.88 -16.69
C GLU A 63 -14.55 -4.53 -16.60
N GLN A 64 -13.47 -3.78 -16.84
CA GLN A 64 -12.11 -4.27 -16.67
C GLN A 64 -11.83 -4.70 -15.23
N ASN A 65 -12.26 -3.90 -14.25
CA ASN A 65 -12.14 -4.24 -12.83
C ASN A 65 -12.88 -5.55 -12.50
N LYS A 66 -14.07 -5.77 -13.06
CA LYS A 66 -14.78 -7.06 -12.90
C LYS A 66 -14.01 -8.21 -13.54
N GLN A 67 -13.42 -8.03 -14.71
CA GLN A 67 -12.60 -9.06 -15.35
C GLN A 67 -11.37 -9.39 -14.50
N HIS A 68 -10.68 -8.38 -13.98
CA HIS A 68 -9.55 -8.55 -13.08
C HIS A 68 -9.95 -9.26 -11.77
N ASP A 69 -11.11 -8.94 -11.21
CA ASP A 69 -11.64 -9.63 -10.02
C ASP A 69 -11.97 -11.11 -10.31
N LEU A 70 -12.50 -11.42 -11.50
CA LEU A 70 -12.76 -12.80 -11.93
C LEU A 70 -11.46 -13.59 -12.13
N GLU A 71 -10.46 -12.98 -12.78
CA GLU A 71 -9.13 -13.57 -12.95
C GLU A 71 -8.47 -13.83 -11.59
N LEU A 72 -8.55 -12.86 -10.67
CA LEU A 72 -8.03 -13.01 -9.32
C LEU A 72 -8.71 -14.14 -8.55
N LYS A 73 -10.04 -14.28 -8.66
CA LYS A 73 -10.78 -15.39 -8.04
C LYS A 73 -10.37 -16.74 -8.62
N SER A 74 -10.29 -16.86 -9.94
CA SER A 74 -9.81 -18.06 -10.63
C SER A 74 -8.41 -18.47 -10.14
N LEU A 75 -7.50 -17.50 -10.02
CA LEU A 75 -6.13 -17.74 -9.57
C LEU A 75 -6.08 -18.15 -8.09
N LEU A 76 -6.90 -17.53 -7.23
CA LEU A 76 -7.02 -17.92 -5.82
C LEU A 76 -7.57 -19.34 -5.67
N GLU A 77 -8.62 -19.69 -6.40
CA GLU A 77 -9.21 -21.04 -6.42
C GLU A 77 -8.20 -22.07 -6.92
N GLY A 78 -7.50 -21.77 -8.02
CA GLY A 78 -6.45 -22.63 -8.59
C GLY A 78 -5.32 -22.85 -7.60
N LYS A 79 -4.84 -21.80 -6.92
CA LYS A 79 -3.83 -21.92 -5.86
C LYS A 79 -4.33 -22.80 -4.71
N VAL A 80 -5.57 -22.63 -4.27
CA VAL A 80 -6.16 -23.47 -3.22
C VAL A 80 -6.26 -24.94 -3.65
N MET A 81 -6.61 -25.22 -4.90
CA MET A 81 -6.65 -26.59 -5.44
C MET A 81 -5.27 -27.23 -5.50
N ILE A 82 -4.27 -26.51 -6.03
CA ILE A 82 -2.88 -26.97 -6.07
C ILE A 82 -2.36 -27.22 -4.66
N GLU A 83 -2.63 -26.32 -3.72
CA GLU A 83 -2.22 -26.50 -2.32
C GLU A 83 -2.89 -27.71 -1.68
N LYS A 84 -4.19 -27.94 -1.89
CA LYS A 84 -4.91 -29.12 -1.37
C LYS A 84 -4.37 -30.42 -1.97
N LEU A 85 -4.06 -30.44 -3.26
CA LEU A 85 -3.45 -31.59 -3.93
C LEU A 85 -2.04 -31.87 -3.40
N HIS A 86 -1.26 -30.83 -3.16
CA HIS A 86 0.05 -30.97 -2.54
C HIS A 86 -0.06 -31.49 -1.09
N GLU A 87 -1.01 -30.96 -0.31
CA GLU A 87 -1.29 -31.40 1.06
C GLU A 87 -1.81 -32.85 1.15
N SER A 88 -2.53 -33.34 0.14
CA SER A 88 -3.03 -34.72 0.08
C SER A 88 -1.95 -35.73 -0.34
N GLN A 89 -1.02 -35.32 -1.22
CA GLN A 89 0.13 -36.13 -1.61
C GLN A 89 1.20 -36.22 -0.52
N LEU A 90 1.34 -35.17 0.30
CA LEU A 90 2.29 -35.16 1.41
C LEU A 90 1.78 -35.96 2.61
N SER A 91 2.57 -36.94 3.06
CA SER A 91 2.23 -37.76 4.22
C SER A 91 2.91 -37.28 5.52
N GLY A 92 2.21 -37.45 6.64
CA GLY A 92 2.74 -37.38 8.02
C GLY A 92 3.65 -36.19 8.32
N LYS A 93 4.97 -36.46 8.42
CA LYS A 93 6.00 -35.49 8.81
C LYS A 93 6.19 -34.40 7.76
N ASP A 94 6.12 -34.73 6.48
CA ASP A 94 6.35 -33.76 5.41
C ASP A 94 5.14 -32.85 5.24
N ARG A 95 3.92 -33.37 5.45
CA ARG A 95 2.71 -32.55 5.57
C ARG A 95 2.82 -31.54 6.71
N HIS A 96 3.32 -31.96 7.87
CA HIS A 96 3.54 -31.04 9.00
C HIS A 96 4.58 -29.96 8.67
N LYS A 97 5.71 -30.31 8.04
CA LYS A 97 6.70 -29.32 7.60
C LYS A 97 6.10 -28.31 6.63
N HIS A 98 5.40 -28.80 5.59
CA HIS A 98 4.73 -27.95 4.62
C HIS A 98 3.74 -26.98 5.28
N ASN A 99 2.91 -27.48 6.21
CA ASN A 99 1.96 -26.63 6.94
C ASN A 99 2.68 -25.61 7.83
N THR A 100 3.77 -25.98 8.49
CA THR A 100 4.58 -25.00 9.27
C THR A 100 5.24 -23.94 8.39
N GLU A 101 5.71 -24.30 7.20
CA GLU A 101 6.26 -23.36 6.23
C GLU A 101 5.18 -22.43 5.67
N LYS A 102 3.98 -22.96 5.37
CA LYS A 102 2.82 -22.17 4.96
C LYS A 102 2.44 -21.15 6.02
N LEU A 103 2.36 -21.55 7.29
CA LEU A 103 2.10 -20.63 8.40
C LEU A 103 3.22 -19.60 8.55
N ALA A 104 4.48 -19.98 8.36
CA ALA A 104 5.62 -19.05 8.38
C ALA A 104 5.52 -18.00 7.26
N ARG A 105 5.14 -18.41 6.03
CA ARG A 105 4.89 -17.52 4.88
C ARG A 105 3.73 -16.57 5.15
N LEU A 106 2.70 -17.02 5.86
CA LEU A 106 1.57 -16.20 6.30
C LEU A 106 1.91 -15.24 7.47
N GLY A 107 3.13 -15.28 7.98
CA GLY A 107 3.62 -14.34 9.00
C GLY A 107 3.70 -14.92 10.42
N MET A 108 3.44 -16.22 10.61
CA MET A 108 3.65 -16.86 11.91
C MET A 108 5.15 -16.95 12.20
N LYS A 109 5.58 -16.45 13.37
CA LYS A 109 6.97 -16.60 13.81
C LYS A 109 7.26 -18.08 14.09
N VAL A 110 8.15 -18.67 13.31
CA VAL A 110 8.60 -20.05 13.54
C VAL A 110 9.28 -20.12 14.90
N LYS A 111 8.78 -21.00 15.78
CA LYS A 111 9.38 -21.24 17.10
C LYS A 111 10.84 -21.63 16.89
N SER A 112 11.76 -21.00 17.64
CA SER A 112 13.16 -21.40 17.56
C SER A 112 13.29 -22.85 18.00
N LYS A 113 14.29 -23.54 17.46
CA LYS A 113 14.69 -24.86 17.97
C LYS A 113 14.91 -24.73 19.49
N GLY A 114 14.58 -25.77 20.24
CA GLY A 114 14.74 -25.79 21.70
C GLY A 114 16.17 -25.46 22.13
N ARG A 115 16.39 -25.20 23.43
CA ARG A 115 17.72 -24.91 23.95
C ARG A 115 18.66 -26.09 23.69
N ILE A 116 19.69 -25.88 22.87
CA ILE A 116 20.73 -26.87 22.57
C ILE A 116 22.00 -26.46 23.36
N PRO A 117 22.73 -27.40 23.97
CA PRO A 117 24.03 -27.12 24.58
C PRO A 117 25.01 -26.47 23.58
N THR A 118 25.87 -25.59 24.08
CA THR A 118 26.80 -24.78 23.24
C THR A 118 27.71 -25.66 22.39
N ASP A 119 28.23 -26.73 22.95
CA ASP A 119 29.21 -27.58 22.27
C ASP A 119 28.58 -28.33 21.12
N ILE A 120 27.38 -28.87 21.34
CA ILE A 120 26.57 -29.54 20.31
C ILE A 120 26.18 -28.54 19.22
N TYR A 121 25.82 -27.31 19.59
CA TYR A 121 25.50 -26.26 18.63
C TYR A 121 26.68 -25.97 17.70
N TYR A 122 27.88 -25.74 18.26
CA TYR A 122 29.07 -25.47 17.45
C TYR A 122 29.53 -26.69 16.64
N ALA A 123 29.44 -27.90 17.20
CA ALA A 123 29.72 -29.14 16.46
C ALA A 123 28.76 -29.31 15.27
N SER A 124 27.46 -29.10 15.49
CA SER A 124 26.44 -29.13 14.43
C SER A 124 26.70 -28.09 13.35
N GLN A 125 27.08 -26.87 13.75
CA GLN A 125 27.40 -25.79 12.82
C GLN A 125 28.67 -26.09 12.01
N ARG A 126 29.73 -26.63 12.63
CA ARG A 126 30.94 -27.06 11.93
C ARG A 126 30.62 -28.16 10.92
N ASN A 127 29.87 -29.19 11.33
CA ASN A 127 29.47 -30.31 10.46
C ASN A 127 28.60 -29.88 9.29
N ARG A 128 27.75 -28.87 9.49
CA ARG A 128 26.96 -28.26 8.41
C ARG A 128 27.85 -27.51 7.43
N ASN A 129 28.83 -26.74 7.93
CA ASN A 129 29.78 -26.03 7.09
C ASN A 129 30.66 -26.98 6.27
N THR A 130 31.12 -28.10 6.85
CA THR A 130 31.93 -29.09 6.14
C THR A 130 31.13 -29.79 5.05
N ARG A 131 29.89 -30.19 5.32
CA ARG A 131 28.98 -30.77 4.31
C ARG A 131 28.70 -29.82 3.16
N ALA A 132 28.41 -28.55 3.46
CA ALA A 132 28.18 -27.54 2.43
C ALA A 132 29.43 -27.31 1.55
N LYS A 133 30.61 -27.22 2.16
CA LYS A 133 31.88 -27.10 1.43
C LYS A 133 32.13 -28.32 0.53
N LYS A 134 31.87 -29.52 1.06
CA LYS A 134 32.01 -30.76 0.29
C LYS A 134 31.02 -30.79 -0.89
N ALA A 135 29.76 -30.47 -0.67
CA ALA A 135 28.75 -30.41 -1.75
C ALA A 135 29.12 -29.39 -2.84
N ILE A 136 29.65 -28.23 -2.45
CA ILE A 136 30.17 -27.24 -3.42
C ILE A 136 31.36 -27.82 -4.19
N GLN A 137 32.28 -28.51 -3.53
CA GLN A 137 33.43 -29.12 -4.18
C GLN A 137 33.00 -30.26 -5.12
N ASP A 138 32.12 -31.16 -4.68
CA ASP A 138 31.56 -32.23 -5.52
C ASP A 138 30.86 -31.65 -6.77
N ALA A 139 30.15 -30.53 -6.63
CA ALA A 139 29.54 -29.83 -7.77
C ALA A 139 30.58 -29.20 -8.72
N LYS A 140 31.71 -28.71 -8.20
CA LYS A 140 32.83 -28.23 -9.01
C LYS A 140 33.48 -29.37 -9.78
N ASP A 141 33.75 -30.48 -9.09
CA ASP A 141 34.43 -31.63 -9.66
C ASP A 141 33.58 -32.28 -10.76
N ARG A 142 32.25 -32.21 -10.64
CA ARG A 142 31.29 -32.61 -11.68
C ARG A 142 31.10 -31.59 -12.80
N GLY A 143 31.65 -30.38 -12.68
CA GLY A 143 31.48 -29.30 -13.67
C GLY A 143 30.08 -28.66 -13.69
N VAL A 144 29.24 -28.88 -12.66
CA VAL A 144 27.86 -28.37 -12.58
C VAL A 144 27.75 -27.15 -11.66
N LEU A 145 28.85 -26.73 -11.02
CA LEU A 145 28.82 -25.56 -10.15
C LEU A 145 28.53 -24.28 -10.95
N ASN A 146 27.36 -23.69 -10.68
CA ASN A 146 27.03 -22.32 -11.04
C ASN A 146 26.62 -21.52 -9.79
N ASP A 147 26.43 -20.21 -9.93
CA ASP A 147 26.06 -19.34 -8.80
C ASP A 147 24.71 -19.73 -8.17
N SER A 148 23.77 -20.22 -8.98
CA SER A 148 22.44 -20.66 -8.51
C SER A 148 22.53 -21.90 -7.64
N VAL A 149 23.25 -22.94 -8.09
CA VAL A 149 23.50 -24.19 -7.37
C VAL A 149 24.29 -23.91 -6.09
N LYS A 150 25.30 -23.04 -6.16
CA LYS A 150 26.04 -22.62 -4.96
C LYS A 150 25.10 -21.97 -3.94
N ARG A 151 24.23 -21.07 -4.37
CA ARG A 151 23.24 -20.42 -3.49
C ARG A 151 22.26 -21.43 -2.90
N GLU A 152 21.79 -22.39 -3.69
CA GLU A 152 20.88 -23.44 -3.23
C GLU A 152 21.54 -24.33 -2.15
N ILE A 153 22.79 -24.75 -2.36
CA ILE A 153 23.57 -25.49 -1.37
C ILE A 153 23.76 -24.64 -0.11
N GLU A 154 24.06 -23.34 -0.26
CA GLU A 154 24.20 -22.44 0.89
C GLU A 154 22.87 -22.24 1.64
N VAL A 155 21.74 -22.09 0.94
CA VAL A 155 20.42 -21.91 1.56
C VAL A 155 19.98 -23.18 2.28
N SER A 156 20.13 -24.34 1.65
CA SER A 156 19.74 -25.63 2.26
C SER A 156 20.54 -25.94 3.52
N HIS A 157 21.85 -25.65 3.54
CA HIS A 157 22.67 -25.87 4.73
C HIS A 157 22.55 -24.73 5.74
N PHE A 158 22.78 -23.47 5.35
CA PHE A 158 22.90 -22.34 6.26
C PHE A 158 21.59 -21.60 6.55
N GLY A 159 20.52 -21.88 5.81
CA GLY A 159 19.25 -21.15 5.86
C GLY A 159 19.33 -19.75 5.24
N LYS A 160 20.46 -19.39 4.62
CA LYS A 160 20.69 -18.10 3.97
C LYS A 160 21.85 -18.20 2.98
N ALA A 161 21.72 -17.50 1.85
CA ALA A 161 22.82 -17.34 0.90
C ALA A 161 23.91 -16.41 1.47
N SER A 162 25.17 -16.71 1.19
CA SER A 162 26.35 -15.94 1.62
C SER A 162 26.35 -14.48 1.14
N GLY A 163 25.58 -14.17 0.09
CA GLY A 163 25.38 -12.83 -0.45
C GLY A 163 24.45 -11.93 0.36
N SER A 164 23.82 -12.41 1.45
CA SER A 164 23.13 -11.55 2.40
C SER A 164 24.17 -10.73 3.16
N LYS A 165 24.58 -9.60 2.55
CA LYS A 165 25.54 -8.65 3.09
C LYS A 165 25.12 -8.37 4.53
N ARG A 166 25.87 -8.91 5.50
CA ARG A 166 25.79 -8.45 6.88
C ARG A 166 25.93 -6.94 6.80
N LYS A 167 24.99 -6.18 7.37
CA LYS A 167 25.11 -4.72 7.43
C LYS A 167 26.55 -4.43 7.86
N PRO A 168 27.32 -3.64 7.10
CA PRO A 168 28.69 -3.33 7.48
C PRO A 168 28.59 -2.83 8.91
N ARG A 169 29.25 -3.55 9.84
CA ARG A 169 29.36 -3.07 11.21
C ARG A 169 29.91 -1.67 11.07
N LEU A 170 29.17 -0.65 11.52
CA LEU A 170 29.73 0.69 11.58
C LEU A 170 31.00 0.53 12.39
N THR A 171 32.15 0.75 11.75
CA THR A 171 33.42 0.76 12.45
C THR A 171 33.30 1.82 13.52
N ASP A 172 33.71 1.46 14.73
CA ASP A 172 33.79 2.42 15.82
C ASP A 172 34.60 3.62 15.33
N ARG A 173 34.00 4.81 15.39
CA ARG A 173 34.64 6.06 14.94
C ARG A 173 35.60 6.60 16.00
N GLY A 174 35.81 5.85 17.09
CA GLY A 174 36.58 6.28 18.24
C GLY A 174 35.85 7.38 19.02
N PRO A 175 36.50 7.94 20.05
CA PRO A 175 35.96 9.08 20.76
C PRO A 175 35.76 10.24 19.77
N ASN A 176 34.58 10.85 19.79
CA ASN A 176 34.24 11.97 18.92
C ASN A 176 35.22 13.13 19.18
N ALA A 177 36.16 13.36 18.26
CA ALA A 177 36.95 14.58 18.26
C ALA A 177 36.00 15.78 18.14
N GLY A 178 36.28 16.85 18.88
CA GLY A 178 35.40 18.01 19.07
C GLY A 178 35.11 18.81 17.79
N PRO A 179 34.94 20.14 17.86
CA PRO A 179 34.43 20.88 16.73
C PRO A 179 35.45 20.97 15.58
N GLY A 180 35.22 20.21 14.52
CA GLY A 180 36.01 20.24 13.30
C GLY A 180 35.99 18.89 12.58
N LYS A 181 36.55 18.85 11.37
CA LYS A 181 36.79 17.60 10.65
C LYS A 181 38.30 17.35 10.62
N PHE A 182 38.76 16.31 11.29
CA PHE A 182 40.15 15.88 11.16
C PHE A 182 40.29 15.05 9.89
N LYS A 183 41.13 15.51 8.95
CA LYS A 183 41.40 14.82 7.69
C LYS A 183 42.86 15.02 7.33
N ASP A 184 43.54 13.95 6.93
CA ASP A 184 44.93 13.99 6.45
C ASP A 184 45.92 14.63 7.44
N GLY A 185 45.73 14.40 8.75
CA GLY A 185 46.58 14.98 9.81
C GLY A 185 46.27 16.45 10.16
N VAL A 186 45.27 17.06 9.50
CA VAL A 186 44.92 18.47 9.66
C VAL A 186 43.50 18.64 10.18
N LEU A 187 43.34 19.49 11.21
CA LEU A 187 42.04 19.86 11.75
C LEU A 187 41.39 20.96 10.90
N HIS A 188 40.31 20.61 10.20
CA HIS A 188 39.53 21.56 9.42
C HIS A 188 38.43 22.17 10.29
N ILE A 189 38.58 23.45 10.63
CA ILE A 189 37.60 24.22 11.40
C ILE A 189 36.86 25.16 10.44
N SER A 190 35.53 25.18 10.50
CA SER A 190 34.75 26.12 9.69
C SER A 190 34.88 27.54 10.23
N LYS A 191 34.92 28.54 9.34
CA LYS A 191 35.00 29.95 9.73
C LYS A 191 33.90 30.34 10.71
N GLY A 192 32.67 29.90 10.49
CA GLY A 192 31.56 30.14 11.42
C GLY A 192 31.66 29.41 12.78
N HIS A 193 32.60 28.47 12.96
CA HIS A 193 32.95 27.94 14.28
C HIS A 193 34.04 28.79 14.93
N ILE A 194 35.04 29.25 14.17
CA ILE A 194 36.05 30.22 14.61
C ILE A 194 35.35 31.51 15.10
N ASP A 195 34.41 32.03 14.32
CA ASP A 195 33.65 33.25 14.66
C ASP A 195 32.80 33.07 15.92
N ARG A 196 32.30 31.85 16.20
CA ARG A 196 31.56 31.52 17.43
C ARG A 196 32.44 31.45 18.66
N VAL A 197 33.69 31.01 18.50
CA VAL A 197 34.66 30.93 19.61
C VAL A 197 35.27 32.31 19.88
N ASN A 198 35.56 33.08 18.83
CA ASN A 198 36.19 34.40 18.93
C ASN A 198 35.20 35.53 19.23
N GLY A 199 33.91 35.36 18.93
CA GLY A 199 32.88 36.37 19.13
C GLY A 199 32.01 36.08 20.35
N SER A 200 32.24 36.81 21.44
CA SER A 200 31.19 37.11 22.40
C SER A 200 30.11 37.98 21.73
N SER A 201 28.84 37.62 21.91
CA SER A 201 27.59 38.22 21.35
C SER A 201 27.14 37.64 19.99
N SER A 202 25.87 37.33 19.74
CA SER A 202 24.63 37.43 20.51
C SER A 202 23.88 36.09 20.44
N ALA A 203 23.14 35.79 21.50
CA ALA A 203 22.11 34.76 21.45
C ALA A 203 21.04 35.16 20.43
N THR A 204 21.22 34.79 19.17
CA THR A 204 20.12 34.71 18.21
C THR A 204 19.80 33.25 18.01
N SER A 205 18.76 32.82 18.73
CA SER A 205 18.06 31.55 18.58
C SER A 205 17.71 31.31 17.11
N ARG A 206 18.57 30.62 16.37
CA ARG A 206 18.19 30.04 15.08
C ARG A 206 17.49 28.73 15.37
N VAL A 207 16.16 28.81 15.38
CA VAL A 207 15.24 27.69 15.22
C VAL A 207 15.81 26.73 14.19
N ASN A 208 16.17 25.54 14.66
CA ASN A 208 16.72 24.46 13.85
C ASN A 208 15.59 23.91 12.97
N LYS A 209 15.35 24.55 11.82
CA LYS A 209 14.45 24.02 10.79
C LYS A 209 15.13 22.79 10.18
N GLN A 210 14.86 21.64 10.78
CA GLN A 210 15.19 20.34 10.22
C GLN A 210 14.68 20.30 8.77
N ARG A 211 15.60 20.42 7.80
CA ARG A 211 15.35 20.03 6.41
C ARG A 211 15.29 18.51 6.37
N ASN A 212 14.13 17.97 6.75
CA ASN A 212 13.74 16.64 6.30
C ASN A 212 13.51 16.74 4.80
N GLY A 213 14.47 16.22 4.03
CA GLY A 213 14.38 16.11 2.58
C GLY A 213 13.32 15.09 2.19
N THR A 214 12.07 15.54 2.08
CA THR A 214 11.05 14.84 1.30
C THR A 214 11.24 15.20 -0.17
N LYS A 215 11.77 14.25 -0.94
CA LYS A 215 11.84 14.34 -2.40
C LYS A 215 10.42 14.32 -2.97
N SER A 216 9.89 15.47 -3.39
CA SER A 216 8.68 15.52 -4.20
C SER A 216 8.99 15.01 -5.61
N LYS A 217 8.46 13.84 -5.98
CA LYS A 217 8.39 13.41 -7.38
C LYS A 217 7.52 14.39 -8.15
N LYS A 218 8.11 15.16 -9.07
CA LYS A 218 7.37 15.82 -10.15
C LYS A 218 6.88 14.74 -11.11
N HIS A 219 5.56 14.56 -11.20
CA HIS A 219 4.95 14.00 -12.40
C HIS A 219 5.03 15.08 -13.50
N ARG A 220 5.72 14.77 -14.61
CA ARG A 220 5.50 15.47 -15.87
C ARG A 220 4.23 14.88 -16.49
N ARG A 221 3.40 15.80 -16.97
CA ARG A 221 2.30 15.57 -17.89
C ARG A 221 2.79 14.86 -19.15
#